data_AF-A0A4R6BF20-F1
#
_entry.id   AF-A0A4R6BF20-F1
#
_cell.length_a   1.000
_cell.length_b   1.000
_cell.length_c   1.000
_cell.angle_alpha   90.00
_cell.angle_beta   90.00
_cell.angle_gamma   90.00
#
_symmetry.space_group_name_H-M   'P 1'
#
loop_
_entity.id
_entity.type
_entity.pdbx_description
1 polymer ?
#
loop_
_entity_poly.entity_id
_entity_poly.type
_entity_poly.pdbx_seq_one_letter_code
_entity_poly.pdbx_strand_id
1 'polypeptide(L)'
;MSRITSVLTKTVKKAINHSLFDKIAELQHRLTDLNVQKAVKSNEQESLLKQYDHYNFKLTVNDSEDGSQREFRSNRVMHINKLNQLDSELHEIEVSLAMIESMKEEVQYEIMMLQKMNEREVSM
;
A
#
# COMPACT_ATOMS: atom_id res chain seq x y z
N MET A 1 -82.82 -11.43 28.62
CA MET A 1 -82.05 -11.16 27.39
C MET A 1 -80.87 -10.21 27.61
N SER A 2 -81.07 -8.95 28.04
CA SER A 2 -79.97 -7.94 28.18
C SER A 2 -78.80 -8.34 29.09
N ARG A 3 -79.06 -9.08 30.17
CA ARG A 3 -78.02 -9.55 31.12
C ARG A 3 -77.11 -10.62 30.50
N ILE A 4 -77.67 -11.51 29.68
CA ILE A 4 -76.94 -12.59 28.99
C ILE A 4 -76.06 -12.00 27.88
N THR A 5 -76.58 -11.07 27.08
CA THR A 5 -75.79 -10.34 26.09
C THR A 5 -74.68 -9.51 26.73
N SER A 6 -74.94 -8.84 27.86
CA SER A 6 -73.91 -8.11 28.61
C SER A 6 -72.76 -9.01 29.09
N VAL A 7 -73.08 -10.18 29.64
CA VAL A 7 -72.09 -11.17 30.09
C VAL A 7 -71.28 -11.72 28.91
N LEU A 8 -71.93 -12.11 27.81
CA LEU A 8 -71.27 -12.59 26.60
C LEU A 8 -70.32 -11.55 26.01
N THR A 9 -70.77 -10.30 25.88
CA THR A 9 -69.92 -9.21 25.37
C THR A 9 -68.71 -8.96 26.27
N LYS A 10 -68.87 -9.02 27.61
CA LYS A 10 -67.74 -8.93 28.55
C LYS A 10 -66.76 -10.09 28.39
N THR A 11 -67.25 -11.31 28.25
CA THR A 11 -66.42 -12.52 28.09
C THR A 11 -65.66 -12.49 26.76
N VAL A 12 -66.31 -12.11 25.66
CA VAL A 12 -65.67 -11.97 24.35
C VAL A 12 -64.61 -10.86 24.39
N LYS A 13 -64.91 -9.70 24.98
CA LYS A 13 -63.90 -8.63 25.19
C LYS A 13 -62.70 -9.12 26.00
N LYS A 14 -62.94 -9.90 27.06
CA LYS A 14 -61.88 -10.44 27.91
C LYS A 14 -61.03 -11.45 27.15
N ALA A 15 -61.63 -12.32 26.35
CA ALA A 15 -60.92 -13.30 25.52
C ALA A 15 -60.09 -12.63 24.42
N ILE A 16 -60.65 -11.62 23.73
CA ILE A 16 -59.93 -10.81 22.75
C ILE A 16 -58.75 -10.10 23.41
N ASN A 17 -58.96 -9.45 24.57
CA ASN A 17 -57.88 -8.79 25.29
C ASN A 17 -56.78 -9.78 25.69
N HIS A 18 -57.14 -10.96 26.20
CA HIS A 18 -56.15 -11.99 26.57
C HIS A 18 -55.34 -12.44 25.35
N SER A 19 -56.02 -12.73 24.23
CA SER A 19 -55.37 -13.10 22.97
C SER A 19 -54.44 -11.99 22.44
N LEU A 20 -54.84 -10.72 22.59
CA LEU A 20 -54.00 -9.58 22.22
C LEU A 20 -52.80 -9.44 23.15
N PHE A 21 -52.96 -9.69 24.46
CA PHE A 21 -51.85 -9.71 25.42
C PHE A 21 -50.86 -10.83 25.11
N ASP A 22 -51.33 -12.03 24.81
CA ASP A 22 -50.48 -13.15 24.41
C ASP A 22 -49.72 -12.84 23.12
N LYS A 23 -50.41 -12.24 22.14
CA LYS A 23 -49.80 -11.76 20.88
C LYS A 23 -48.73 -10.70 21.14
N ILE A 24 -48.99 -9.76 22.06
CA ILE A 24 -48.02 -8.73 22.43
C ILE A 24 -46.81 -9.36 23.11
N ALA A 25 -47.00 -10.30 24.02
CA ALA A 25 -45.91 -11.02 24.68
C ALA A 25 -45.05 -11.80 23.68
N GLU A 26 -45.69 -12.51 22.74
CA GLU A 26 -45.01 -13.22 21.64
C GLU A 26 -44.18 -12.26 20.78
N LEU A 27 -44.77 -11.13 20.38
CA LEU A 27 -44.09 -10.10 19.59
C LEU A 27 -42.93 -9.46 20.37
N GLN A 28 -43.08 -9.24 21.67
CA GLN A 28 -42.02 -8.70 22.54
C GLN A 28 -40.86 -9.68 22.68
N HIS A 29 -41.13 -10.98 22.88
CA HIS A 29 -40.09 -12.01 22.88
C HIS A 29 -39.34 -12.05 21.55
N ARG A 30 -40.07 -12.06 20.44
CA ARG A 30 -39.48 -12.09 19.10
C ARG A 30 -38.67 -10.82 18.80
N LEU A 31 -39.11 -9.67 19.29
CA LEU A 31 -38.39 -8.40 19.17
C LEU A 31 -37.09 -8.43 19.98
N THR A 32 -37.12 -8.97 21.20
CA THR A 32 -35.93 -9.17 22.02
C THR A 32 -34.93 -10.11 21.35
N ASP A 33 -35.39 -11.26 20.84
CA ASP A 33 -34.53 -12.23 20.15
C ASP A 33 -33.88 -11.61 18.91
N LEU A 34 -34.66 -10.85 18.12
CA LEU A 34 -34.14 -10.13 16.96
C LEU A 34 -33.12 -9.06 17.36
N ASN A 35 -33.31 -8.36 18.48
CA ASN A 35 -32.35 -7.39 18.98
C ASN A 35 -31.04 -8.04 19.44
N VAL A 36 -31.11 -9.20 20.10
CA VAL A 36 -29.92 -9.97 20.48
C VAL A 36 -29.19 -10.47 19.23
N GLN A 37 -29.90 -11.06 18.27
CA GLN A 37 -29.30 -11.51 17.02
C GLN A 37 -28.68 -10.35 16.23
N LYS A 38 -29.35 -9.19 16.19
CA LYS A 38 -28.82 -7.97 15.58
C LYS A 38 -27.52 -7.54 16.26
N ALA A 39 -27.46 -7.52 17.59
CA ALA A 39 -26.24 -7.16 18.31
C ALA A 39 -25.10 -8.13 18.01
N VAL A 40 -25.37 -9.44 18.00
CA VAL A 40 -24.37 -10.47 17.63
C VAL A 40 -23.88 -10.25 16.20
N LYS A 41 -24.79 -10.04 15.25
CA LYS A 41 -24.44 -9.81 13.84
C LYS A 41 -23.71 -8.49 13.61
N SER A 42 -24.06 -7.44 14.35
CA SER A 42 -23.32 -6.17 14.30
C SER A 42 -21.91 -6.33 14.87
N ASN A 43 -21.72 -7.09 15.94
CA ASN A 43 -20.39 -7.38 16.47
C ASN A 43 -19.57 -8.26 15.52
N GLU A 44 -20.20 -9.25 14.89
CA GLU A 44 -19.57 -10.09 13.86
C GLU A 44 -19.18 -9.22 12.64
N GLN A 45 -20.06 -8.33 12.20
CA GLN A 45 -19.79 -7.37 11.13
C GLN A 45 -18.64 -6.43 11.49
N GLU A 46 -18.60 -5.89 12.71
CA GLU A 46 -17.50 -5.03 13.15
C GLU A 46 -16.18 -5.80 13.21
N SER A 47 -16.20 -7.05 13.68
CA SER A 47 -15.03 -7.93 13.68
C SER A 47 -14.56 -8.24 12.25
N LEU A 48 -15.48 -8.54 11.33
CA LEU A 48 -15.17 -8.76 9.92
C LEU A 48 -14.68 -7.49 9.23
N LEU A 49 -15.21 -6.31 9.59
CA LEU A 49 -14.72 -5.03 9.11
C LEU A 49 -13.32 -4.75 9.63
N LYS A 50 -13.03 -5.00 10.91
CA LYS A 50 -11.67 -4.88 11.45
C LYS A 50 -10.71 -5.86 10.79
N GLN A 51 -11.15 -7.10 10.53
CA GLN A 51 -10.35 -8.07 9.79
C GLN A 51 -10.16 -7.64 8.33
N TYR A 52 -11.21 -7.12 7.69
CA TYR A 52 -11.16 -6.56 6.35
C TYR A 52 -10.19 -5.40 6.32
N ASP A 53 -10.28 -4.43 7.21
CA ASP A 53 -9.36 -3.29 7.29
C ASP A 53 -7.95 -3.74 7.61
N HIS A 54 -7.76 -4.75 8.45
CA HIS A 54 -6.44 -5.33 8.74
C HIS A 54 -5.86 -6.06 7.54
N TYR A 55 -6.64 -6.86 6.82
CA TYR A 55 -6.20 -7.55 5.60
C TYR A 55 -6.07 -6.60 4.44
N ASN A 56 -6.90 -5.57 4.35
CA ASN A 56 -6.85 -4.50 3.36
C ASN A 56 -5.67 -3.58 3.66
N PHE A 57 -5.32 -3.33 4.92
CA PHE A 57 -4.07 -2.68 5.31
C PHE A 57 -2.88 -3.57 5.01
N LYS A 58 -2.93 -4.88 5.33
CA LYS A 58 -1.88 -5.83 4.96
C LYS A 58 -1.75 -6.00 3.45
N LEU A 59 -2.84 -5.92 2.69
CA LEU A 59 -2.85 -5.91 1.23
C LEU A 59 -2.41 -4.56 0.70
N THR A 60 -2.70 -3.44 1.34
CA THR A 60 -2.16 -2.14 0.97
C THR A 60 -0.66 -2.08 1.27
N VAL A 61 -0.21 -2.67 2.38
CA VAL A 61 1.20 -2.92 2.72
C VAL A 61 1.79 -3.90 1.70
N ASN A 62 1.11 -4.99 1.35
CA ASN A 62 1.53 -5.91 0.29
C ASN A 62 1.39 -5.37 -1.12
N ASP A 63 0.60 -4.34 -1.42
CA ASP A 63 0.43 -3.72 -2.75
C ASP A 63 1.43 -2.55 -2.86
N SER A 64 1.76 -1.94 -1.71
CA SER A 64 2.99 -1.17 -1.53
C SER A 64 4.23 -2.05 -1.32
N GLU A 65 4.09 -3.38 -1.18
CA GLU A 65 5.19 -4.36 -1.07
C GLU A 65 5.21 -5.46 -2.16
N ASP A 66 4.29 -5.50 -3.14
CA ASP A 66 4.21 -6.53 -4.22
C ASP A 66 2.97 -6.35 -5.14
N GLY A 67 3.01 -6.20 -6.47
CA GLY A 67 4.07 -6.37 -7.46
C GLY A 67 4.60 -5.07 -8.06
N SER A 68 4.15 -3.91 -7.57
CA SER A 68 4.83 -2.65 -7.83
C SER A 68 6.25 -2.67 -7.25
N GLN A 69 6.52 -3.43 -6.17
CA GLN A 69 7.88 -3.63 -5.65
C GLN A 69 8.68 -4.73 -6.34
N ARG A 70 8.10 -5.66 -7.10
CA ARG A 70 8.91 -6.57 -7.92
C ARG A 70 9.46 -5.84 -9.13
N GLU A 71 8.63 -5.04 -9.79
CA GLU A 71 9.08 -4.10 -10.83
C GLU A 71 9.92 -2.97 -10.24
N PHE A 72 9.59 -2.39 -9.09
CA PHE A 72 10.42 -1.34 -8.48
C PHE A 72 11.73 -1.88 -7.91
N ARG A 73 11.80 -3.10 -7.35
CA ARG A 73 13.07 -3.73 -6.93
C ARG A 73 13.88 -4.20 -8.13
N SER A 74 13.25 -4.79 -9.15
CA SER A 74 13.93 -5.17 -10.40
C SER A 74 14.45 -3.94 -11.13
N ASN A 75 13.64 -2.89 -11.26
CA ASN A 75 14.02 -1.61 -11.85
C ASN A 75 15.06 -0.90 -10.98
N ARG A 76 14.94 -0.92 -9.65
CA ARG A 76 15.95 -0.34 -8.75
C ARG A 76 17.28 -1.08 -8.86
N VAL A 77 17.29 -2.42 -8.88
CA VAL A 77 18.51 -3.21 -9.08
C VAL A 77 19.08 -2.98 -10.47
N MET A 78 18.23 -2.91 -11.51
CA MET A 78 18.64 -2.58 -12.86
C MET A 78 19.25 -1.17 -12.94
N HIS A 79 18.61 -0.17 -12.33
CA HIS A 79 19.10 1.20 -12.29
C HIS A 79 20.38 1.33 -11.46
N ILE A 80 20.51 0.62 -10.34
CA ILE A 80 21.75 0.58 -9.55
C ILE A 80 22.86 -0.12 -10.34
N ASN A 81 22.58 -1.24 -11.00
CA ASN A 81 23.58 -1.92 -11.82
C ASN A 81 24.02 -1.06 -13.00
N LYS A 82 23.06 -0.36 -13.64
CA LYS A 82 23.37 0.60 -14.70
C LYS A 82 24.16 1.79 -14.19
N LEU A 83 23.86 2.29 -12.98
CA LEU A 83 24.61 3.36 -12.35
C LEU A 83 26.03 2.91 -12.00
N ASN A 84 26.20 1.71 -11.42
CA ASN A 84 27.51 1.13 -11.16
C ASN A 84 28.31 0.88 -12.44
N GLN A 85 27.64 0.46 -13.52
CA GLN A 85 28.26 0.30 -14.83
C GLN A 85 28.71 1.67 -15.37
N LEU A 86 27.85 2.69 -15.30
CA LEU A 86 28.21 4.04 -15.69
C LEU A 86 29.35 4.61 -14.83
N ASP A 87 29.36 4.34 -13.53
CA ASP A 87 30.45 4.75 -12.63
C ASP A 87 31.77 4.05 -13.00
N SER A 88 31.73 2.77 -13.38
CA SER A 88 32.90 2.05 -13.87
C SER A 88 33.37 2.60 -15.22
N GLU A 89 32.46 2.83 -16.16
CA GLU A 89 32.76 3.41 -17.46
C GLU A 89 33.31 4.85 -17.31
N LEU A 90 32.73 5.65 -16.42
CA LEU A 90 33.23 6.99 -16.09
C LEU A 90 34.62 6.92 -15.47
N HIS A 91 34.86 5.99 -14.56
CA HIS A 91 36.19 5.81 -13.97
C HIS A 91 37.23 5.40 -15.01
N GLU A 92 36.89 4.49 -15.93
CA GLU A 92 37.77 4.11 -17.05
C GLU A 92 38.04 5.30 -17.98
N ILE A 93 37.01 6.12 -18.25
CA ILE A 93 37.15 7.36 -19.02
C ILE A 93 38.06 8.36 -18.29
N GLU A 94 37.89 8.56 -16.98
CA GLU A 94 38.72 9.45 -16.16
C GLU A 94 40.18 9.00 -16.15
N VAL A 95 40.43 7.70 -15.99
CA VAL A 95 41.78 7.12 -16.06
C VAL A 95 42.37 7.32 -17.45
N SER A 96 41.60 7.08 -18.50
CA SER A 96 42.04 7.27 -19.89
C SER A 96 42.33 8.75 -20.19
N LEU A 97 41.53 9.67 -19.68
CA LEU A 97 41.75 11.11 -19.78
C LEU A 97 43.05 11.51 -19.06
N ALA A 98 43.28 11.04 -17.84
CA ALA A 98 44.51 11.30 -17.11
C ALA A 98 45.75 10.76 -17.85
N MET A 99 45.65 9.58 -18.48
CA MET A 99 46.73 9.05 -19.33
C MET A 99 46.99 9.93 -20.55
N ILE A 100 45.92 10.37 -21.25
CA ILE A 100 46.03 11.27 -22.41
C ILE A 100 46.65 12.61 -22.00
N GLU A 101 46.29 13.15 -20.83
CA GLU A 101 46.88 14.37 -20.29
C GLU A 101 48.38 14.19 -20.03
N SER A 102 48.78 13.09 -19.39
CA SER A 102 50.19 12.75 -19.18
C SER A 102 50.96 12.64 -20.50
N MET A 103 50.42 11.92 -21.49
CA MET A 103 51.05 11.79 -22.80
C MET A 103 51.15 13.13 -23.53
N LYS A 104 50.14 13.99 -23.39
CA LYS A 104 50.17 15.35 -23.94
C LYS A 104 51.30 16.17 -23.29
N GLU A 105 51.47 16.09 -21.98
CA GLU A 105 52.56 16.76 -21.27
C GLU A 105 53.93 16.26 -21.72
N GLU A 106 54.09 14.94 -21.89
CA GLU A 106 55.31 14.32 -22.44
C GLU A 106 55.61 14.82 -23.86
N VAL A 107 54.64 14.79 -24.77
CA VAL A 107 54.80 15.27 -26.15
C VAL A 107 55.11 16.78 -26.18
N GLN A 108 54.46 17.58 -25.33
CA GLN A 108 54.75 19.01 -25.19
C GLN A 108 56.19 19.25 -24.71
N TYR A 109 56.66 18.43 -23.76
CA TYR A 109 58.04 18.47 -23.27
C TYR A 109 59.04 18.10 -24.39
N GLU A 110 58.78 17.03 -25.15
CA GLU A 110 59.59 16.65 -26.30
C GLU A 110 59.64 17.76 -27.36
N ILE A 111 58.49 18.35 -27.74
CA ILE A 111 58.43 19.47 -28.69
C ILE A 111 59.25 20.67 -28.19
N MET A 112 59.14 21.03 -26.90
CA MET A 112 59.94 22.12 -26.31
C MET A 112 61.45 21.82 -26.38
N MET A 113 61.85 20.58 -26.09
CA MET A 113 63.25 20.15 -26.16
C MET A 113 63.77 20.20 -27.60
N LEU A 114 62.98 19.73 -28.58
CA LEU A 114 63.27 19.82 -30.01
C LEU A 114 63.40 21.29 -30.48
N GLN A 115 62.47 22.18 -30.10
CA GLN A 115 62.54 23.62 -30.39
C GLN A 115 63.81 24.28 -29.82
N LYS A 116 64.18 23.96 -28.56
CA LYS A 116 65.40 24.48 -27.90
C LYS A 116 66.69 24.03 -28.58
N MET A 117 66.72 22.78 -29.04
CA MET A 117 67.87 22.24 -29.76
C MET A 117 67.99 22.90 -31.14
N ASN A 118 66.88 22.98 -31.88
CA ASN A 118 66.83 23.57 -33.21
C ASN A 118 67.47 24.96 -33.30
N GLU A 119 67.34 25.81 -32.29
CA GLU A 119 67.67 27.25 -32.50
C GLU A 119 68.78 27.81 -31.61
N ARG A 120 69.36 26.96 -30.77
CA ARG A 120 70.81 27.04 -30.51
C ARG A 120 71.62 26.61 -31.74
N GLU A 121 71.13 25.62 -32.48
CA GLU A 121 71.78 25.14 -33.70
C GLU A 121 71.77 26.18 -34.83
N VAL A 122 70.72 26.96 -35.00
CA VAL A 122 70.67 28.04 -36.01
C VAL A 122 71.45 29.31 -35.64
N SER A 123 71.87 29.48 -34.37
CA SER A 123 72.61 30.67 -33.88
C SER A 123 74.06 30.41 -33.46
N MET A 124 74.58 29.21 -33.78
CA MET A 124 75.82 29.18 -34.57
C MET A 124 75.59 29.86 -35.91
#